data_AF-A0A2J6TVA0-F1
#
_entry.id   AF-A0A2J6TVA0-F1
#
_cell.length_a   1.000
_cell.length_b   1.000
_cell.length_c   1.000
_cell.angle_alpha   90.00
_cell.angle_beta   90.00
_cell.angle_gamma   90.00
#
_symmetry.space_group_name_H-M   'P 1'
#
loop_
_entity.id
_entity.type
_entity.pdbx_description
1 polymer ?
#
loop_
_entity_poly.entity_id
_entity_poly.type
_entity_poly.pdbx_seq_one_letter_code
_entity_poly.pdbx_strand_id
1 'polypeptide(L)'
;MNETQSYGDCGQQQYKRNKTVLAIPAWLVMDSQPRKKCFLLRVFPGKTPESAFTAGLPKKGASLDELAKEIGVDAKGLESTVSHFNEMVARGNDDDFSRGKSFYDQHFGDPTIKPIPILGTLEVGPFYAIQIWPGDLGTEGSLPTDEYTRVLRKNSK
;
A
#
# COMPACT_ATOMS: atom_id res chain seq x y z
N MET A 1 1.87 7.32 3.78
CA MET A 1 0.63 7.72 3.07
C MET A 1 -0.49 6.85 3.61
N ASN A 2 -1.76 7.27 3.53
CA ASN A 2 -2.85 6.36 3.89
C ASN A 2 -2.94 5.25 2.83
N GLU A 3 -2.66 4.00 3.20
CA GLU A 3 -2.63 2.89 2.23
C GLU A 3 -4.03 2.40 1.80
N THR A 4 -5.10 2.90 2.42
CA THR A 4 -6.49 2.47 2.16
C THR A 4 -7.32 3.47 1.37
N GLN A 5 -6.75 4.62 1.02
CA GLN A 5 -7.41 5.61 0.17
C GLN A 5 -7.56 5.11 -1.29
N SER A 6 -8.20 5.92 -2.14
CA SER A 6 -8.42 5.56 -3.54
C SER A 6 -7.11 5.29 -4.28
N TYR A 7 -7.12 4.37 -5.25
CA TYR A 7 -5.95 4.01 -6.04
C TYR A 7 -5.34 5.22 -6.78
N GLY A 8 -6.19 6.13 -7.27
CA GLY A 8 -5.77 7.37 -7.92
C GLY A 8 -4.98 8.26 -6.96
N ASP A 9 -5.48 8.44 -5.73
CA ASP A 9 -4.80 9.24 -4.70
C ASP A 9 -3.49 8.58 -4.26
N CYS A 10 -3.48 7.25 -4.07
CA CYS A 10 -2.26 6.48 -3.75
C CYS A 10 -1.17 6.69 -4.80
N GLY A 11 -1.52 6.56 -6.08
CA GLY A 11 -0.59 6.79 -7.19
C GLY A 11 -0.07 8.23 -7.20
N GLN A 12 -0.95 9.22 -7.08
CA GLN A 12 -0.56 10.64 -7.02
C GLN A 12 0.35 10.94 -5.82
N GLN A 13 0.09 10.35 -4.65
CA GLN A 13 0.94 10.54 -3.47
C GLN A 13 2.32 9.90 -3.63
N GLN A 14 2.43 8.73 -4.26
CA GLN A 14 3.74 8.15 -4.62
C GLN A 14 4.51 9.09 -5.55
N TYR A 15 3.89 9.57 -6.62
CA TYR A 15 4.53 10.54 -7.53
C TYR A 15 4.95 11.83 -6.81
N LYS A 16 4.09 12.37 -5.95
CA LYS A 16 4.40 13.57 -5.16
C LYS A 16 5.59 13.34 -4.23
N ARG A 17 5.63 12.21 -3.52
CA ARG A 17 6.73 11.86 -2.60
C ARG A 17 8.04 11.66 -3.36
N ASN A 18 7.98 10.97 -4.52
CA ASN A 18 9.13 10.67 -5.36
C ASN A 18 9.92 11.90 -5.83
N LYS A 19 9.28 13.09 -5.85
CA LYS A 19 9.96 14.36 -6.14
C LYS A 19 10.95 14.78 -5.06
N THR A 20 10.84 14.24 -3.85
CA THR A 20 11.66 14.62 -2.68
C THR A 20 12.53 13.48 -2.17
N VAL A 21 11.99 12.26 -2.14
CA VAL A 21 12.66 11.04 -1.70
C VAL A 21 12.15 9.92 -2.58
N LEU A 22 13.02 9.01 -3.01
CA LEU A 22 12.64 7.87 -3.83
C LEU A 22 11.46 7.11 -3.19
N ALA A 23 10.36 7.01 -3.94
CA ALA A 23 9.12 6.37 -3.52
C ALA A 23 8.52 5.50 -4.64
N ILE A 24 9.23 5.35 -5.76
CA ILE A 24 8.85 4.51 -6.89
C ILE A 24 10.04 3.59 -7.23
N PRO A 25 9.92 2.26 -7.02
CA PRO A 25 8.79 1.59 -6.35
C PRO A 25 8.75 1.89 -4.84
N ALA A 26 7.57 1.77 -4.25
CA ALA A 26 7.40 1.72 -2.79
C ALA A 26 7.40 0.26 -2.31
N TRP A 27 7.72 0.03 -1.03
CA TRP A 27 7.61 -1.29 -0.42
C TRP A 27 6.32 -1.41 0.39
N LEU A 28 5.46 -2.36 0.02
CA LEU A 28 4.35 -2.81 0.87
C LEU A 28 4.88 -3.87 1.83
N VAL A 29 4.94 -3.53 3.12
CA VAL A 29 5.42 -4.43 4.18
C VAL A 29 4.23 -5.07 4.90
N MET A 30 4.31 -6.37 5.17
CA MET A 30 3.29 -7.12 5.89
C MET A 30 3.90 -8.26 6.69
N ASP A 31 3.21 -8.73 7.72
CA ASP A 31 3.61 -9.92 8.49
C ASP A 31 2.79 -11.17 8.08
N SER A 32 2.92 -12.24 8.84
CA SER A 32 2.24 -13.50 8.55
C SER A 32 0.73 -13.50 8.84
N GLN A 33 0.23 -12.53 9.63
CA GLN A 33 -1.17 -12.48 10.06
C GLN A 33 -2.14 -12.17 8.90
N PRO A 34 -1.98 -11.07 8.14
CA PRO A 34 -2.86 -10.78 7.01
C PRO A 34 -2.63 -11.81 5.89
N ARG A 35 -1.43 -12.39 5.75
CA ARG A 35 -1.16 -13.39 4.70
C ARG A 35 -2.00 -14.66 4.81
N LYS A 36 -2.46 -15.00 6.03
CA LYS A 36 -3.38 -16.14 6.27
C LYS A 36 -4.80 -15.88 5.77
N LYS A 37 -5.21 -14.61 5.63
CA LYS A 37 -6.59 -14.21 5.30
C LYS A 37 -6.69 -13.48 3.95
N CYS A 38 -5.64 -12.79 3.55
CA CYS A 38 -5.62 -11.89 2.41
C CYS A 38 -5.16 -12.61 1.14
N PHE A 39 -5.94 -12.42 0.08
CA PHE A 39 -5.58 -12.79 -1.28
C PHE A 39 -4.56 -11.78 -1.80
N LEU A 40 -3.31 -12.20 -1.96
CA LEU A 40 -2.21 -11.31 -2.32
C LEU A 40 -1.64 -11.74 -3.67
N LEU A 41 -1.53 -10.83 -4.64
CA LEU A 41 -0.93 -11.10 -5.95
C LEU A 41 -1.52 -12.31 -6.69
N ARG A 42 -2.84 -12.51 -6.62
CA ARG A 42 -3.53 -13.68 -7.22
C ARG A 42 -3.17 -15.03 -6.57
N VAL A 43 -2.52 -14.97 -5.41
CA VAL A 43 -2.13 -16.13 -4.64
C VAL A 43 -3.11 -16.33 -3.48
N PHE A 44 -3.65 -17.55 -3.38
CA PHE A 44 -4.55 -17.94 -2.31
C PHE A 44 -3.94 -17.68 -0.92
N PRO A 45 -4.78 -17.40 0.10
CA PRO A 45 -4.33 -17.20 1.47
C PRO A 45 -3.50 -18.39 1.96
N GLY A 46 -2.43 -18.13 2.71
CA GLY A 46 -1.61 -19.16 3.36
C GLY A 46 -0.70 -20.02 2.48
N LYS A 47 -0.75 -19.93 1.13
CA LYS A 47 0.18 -20.66 0.24
C LYS A 47 0.86 -19.69 -0.71
N THR A 48 2.07 -19.21 -0.41
CA THR A 48 2.89 -18.53 -1.43
C THR A 48 3.73 -19.58 -2.15
N PRO A 49 3.54 -19.81 -3.47
CA PRO A 49 4.38 -20.73 -4.22
C PRO A 49 5.86 -20.34 -4.08
N GLU A 50 6.74 -21.30 -3.86
CA GLU A 50 8.19 -21.03 -3.83
C GLU A 50 8.65 -20.30 -5.10
N SER A 51 8.05 -20.66 -6.24
CA SER A 51 8.28 -20.01 -7.53
C SER A 51 8.03 -18.50 -7.54
N ALA A 52 7.15 -17.98 -6.68
CA ALA A 52 6.93 -16.54 -6.56
C ALA A 52 8.14 -15.83 -5.93
N PHE A 53 8.77 -16.45 -4.92
CA PHE A 53 10.00 -15.94 -4.31
C PHE A 53 11.19 -16.07 -5.27
N THR A 54 11.28 -17.18 -6.01
CA THR A 54 12.32 -17.36 -7.04
C THR A 54 12.19 -16.36 -8.18
N ALA A 55 10.97 -15.93 -8.50
CA ALA A 55 10.71 -14.86 -9.45
C ALA A 55 11.00 -13.44 -8.91
N GLY A 56 11.44 -13.33 -7.64
CA GLY A 56 11.79 -12.06 -7.00
C GLY A 56 10.61 -11.15 -6.66
N LEU A 57 9.38 -11.68 -6.66
CA LEU A 57 8.15 -10.88 -6.51
C LEU A 57 7.90 -10.46 -5.05
N PRO A 58 7.74 -11.37 -4.07
CA PRO A 58 7.82 -11.05 -2.66
C PRO A 58 9.22 -11.32 -2.09
N LYS A 59 9.72 -10.38 -1.30
CA LYS A 59 10.88 -10.56 -0.41
C LYS A 59 10.41 -11.02 0.96
N LYS A 60 11.26 -11.75 1.70
CA LYS A 60 10.91 -12.35 3.00
C LYS A 60 12.10 -12.26 3.96
N GLY A 61 11.82 -11.97 5.23
CA GLY A 61 12.75 -12.10 6.35
C GLY A 61 12.09 -12.75 7.56
N ALA A 62 12.84 -13.48 8.38
CA ALA A 62 12.32 -13.99 9.66
C ALA A 62 12.15 -12.85 10.68
N SER A 63 12.93 -11.77 10.52
CA SER A 63 12.85 -10.52 11.30
C SER A 63 12.75 -9.30 10.39
N LEU A 64 12.41 -8.13 10.96
CA LEU A 64 12.42 -6.86 10.24
C LEU A 64 13.84 -6.47 9.78
N ASP A 65 14.87 -6.79 10.56
CA ASP A 65 16.27 -6.55 10.18
C ASP A 65 16.68 -7.38 8.96
N GLU A 66 16.31 -8.67 8.93
CA GLU A 66 16.54 -9.52 7.76
C GLU A 66 15.77 -9.02 6.54
N LEU A 67 14.51 -8.62 6.72
CA LEU A 67 13.71 -8.07 5.63
C LEU A 67 14.32 -6.77 5.09
N ALA A 68 14.76 -5.87 5.97
CA ALA A 68 15.37 -4.60 5.60
C ALA A 68 16.62 -4.80 4.74
N LYS A 69 17.48 -5.76 5.12
CA LYS A 69 18.66 -6.15 4.33
C LYS A 69 18.27 -6.68 2.96
N GLU A 70 17.25 -7.53 2.89
CA GLU A 70 16.78 -8.14 1.64
C GLU A 70 16.19 -7.12 0.66
N ILE A 71 15.56 -6.04 1.16
CA ILE A 71 14.95 -4.99 0.34
C ILE A 71 15.80 -3.72 0.19
N GLY A 72 16.96 -3.67 0.85
CA GLY A 72 17.91 -2.55 0.76
C GLY A 72 17.46 -1.26 1.44
N VAL A 73 16.73 -1.33 2.56
CA VAL A 73 16.31 -0.16 3.35
C VAL A 73 17.04 -0.11 4.70
N ASP A 74 17.02 1.05 5.37
CA ASP A 74 17.58 1.19 6.72
C ASP A 74 16.80 0.33 7.73
N ALA A 75 17.48 -0.63 8.36
CA ALA A 75 16.89 -1.57 9.30
C ALA A 75 16.30 -0.86 10.52
N LYS A 76 17.01 0.14 11.07
CA LYS A 76 16.53 0.90 12.24
C LYS A 76 15.33 1.76 11.89
N GLY A 77 15.34 2.41 10.72
CA GLY A 77 14.21 3.16 10.21
C GLY A 77 12.97 2.29 9.99
N LEU A 78 13.14 1.08 9.44
CA LEU A 78 12.03 0.14 9.28
C LEU A 78 11.46 -0.32 10.62
N GLU A 79 12.32 -0.72 11.56
CA GLU A 79 11.91 -1.15 12.91
C GLU A 79 11.18 -0.02 13.64
N SER A 80 11.70 1.21 13.61
CA SER A 80 11.06 2.38 14.19
C SER A 80 9.70 2.69 13.55
N THR A 81 9.58 2.51 12.23
CA THR A 81 8.32 2.74 11.50
C THR A 81 7.27 1.72 11.94
N VAL A 82 7.65 0.44 12.04
CA VAL A 82 6.74 -0.63 12.47
C VAL A 82 6.33 -0.46 13.93
N SER A 83 7.27 -0.12 14.82
CA SER A 83 6.97 0.14 16.23
C SER A 83 5.95 1.27 16.37
N HIS A 84 6.20 2.41 15.69
CA HIS A 84 5.31 3.56 15.74
C HIS A 84 3.92 3.24 15.17
N PHE A 85 3.87 2.50 14.05
CA PHE A 85 2.60 2.03 13.49
C PHE A 85 1.83 1.15 14.47
N ASN A 86 2.50 0.19 15.12
CA ASN A 86 1.85 -0.70 16.10
C ASN A 86 1.31 0.07 17.32
N GLU A 87 2.00 1.14 17.76
CA GLU A 87 1.48 2.04 18.80
C GLU A 87 0.20 2.78 18.36
N MET A 88 0.14 3.22 17.09
CA MET A 88 -1.07 3.81 16.51
C MET A 88 -2.22 2.80 16.43
N VAL A 89 -1.93 1.55 16.04
CA VAL A 89 -2.91 0.47 16.03
C VAL A 89 -3.45 0.19 17.43
N ALA A 90 -2.58 0.11 18.44
CA ALA A 90 -2.97 -0.13 19.83
C ALA A 90 -3.86 0.99 20.39
N ARG A 91 -3.61 2.24 19.99
CA ARG A 91 -4.45 3.41 20.31
C ARG A 91 -5.73 3.48 19.46
N GLY A 92 -5.81 2.69 18.40
CA GLY A 92 -6.95 2.66 17.50
C GLY A 92 -7.08 3.89 16.61
N ASN A 93 -5.98 4.58 16.33
CA ASN A 93 -5.99 5.78 15.50
C ASN A 93 -4.62 5.97 14.82
N ASP A 94 -4.64 6.16 13.51
CA ASP A 94 -3.48 6.60 12.73
C ASP A 94 -3.40 8.13 12.75
N ASP A 95 -2.44 8.65 13.52
CA ASP A 95 -2.17 10.08 13.66
C ASP A 95 -1.42 10.65 12.46
N ASP A 96 -0.62 9.82 11.78
CA ASP A 96 0.29 10.26 10.71
C ASP A 96 -0.45 10.46 9.39
N PHE A 97 -1.31 9.51 9.02
CA PHE A 97 -1.97 9.51 7.72
C PHE A 97 -3.49 9.41 7.79
N SER A 98 -4.07 9.36 8.99
CA SER A 98 -5.53 9.28 9.18
C SER A 98 -6.19 8.08 8.50
N ARG A 99 -5.45 6.97 8.37
CA ARG A 99 -5.94 5.70 7.85
C ARG A 99 -7.13 5.17 8.65
N GLY A 100 -8.20 4.85 7.94
CA GLY A 100 -9.42 4.29 8.53
C GLY A 100 -10.42 5.33 9.01
N LYS A 101 -10.19 6.63 8.79
CA LYS A 101 -11.14 7.69 9.16
C LYS A 101 -12.26 7.87 8.13
N SER A 102 -12.06 7.43 6.89
CA SER A 102 -13.07 7.54 5.83
C SER A 102 -13.93 6.28 5.73
N PHE A 103 -15.17 6.41 5.23
CA PHE A 103 -16.00 5.24 4.92
C PHE A 103 -15.37 4.37 3.82
N TYR A 104 -14.68 5.00 2.87
CA TYR A 104 -13.97 4.29 1.79
C TYR A 104 -12.90 3.36 2.36
N ASP A 105 -12.09 3.86 3.30
CA ASP A 105 -11.03 3.11 3.96
C ASP A 105 -11.62 1.86 4.63
N GLN A 106 -12.69 2.03 5.41
CA GLN A 106 -13.30 0.96 6.19
C GLN A 106 -14.07 -0.06 5.35
N HIS A 107 -14.41 0.24 4.09
CA HIS A 107 -15.28 -0.58 3.25
C HIS A 107 -14.76 -2.02 3.07
N PHE A 108 -13.44 -2.20 2.97
CA PHE A 108 -12.79 -3.49 2.79
C PHE A 108 -12.19 -4.07 4.09
N GLY A 109 -12.48 -3.46 5.25
CA GLY A 109 -11.99 -3.92 6.54
C GLY A 109 -12.68 -5.17 7.06
N ASP A 110 -12.03 -5.86 7.99
CA ASP A 110 -12.63 -6.99 8.72
C ASP A 110 -13.48 -6.42 9.87
N PRO A 111 -14.83 -6.52 9.84
CA PRO A 111 -15.69 -5.91 10.83
C PRO A 111 -15.52 -6.49 12.25
N THR A 112 -14.85 -7.65 12.36
CA THR A 112 -14.51 -8.28 13.65
C THR A 112 -13.33 -7.59 14.34
N ILE A 113 -12.54 -6.81 13.61
CA ILE A 113 -11.43 -6.01 14.14
C ILE A 113 -11.97 -4.69 14.68
N LYS A 114 -11.60 -4.37 15.92
CA LYS A 114 -11.96 -3.13 16.63
C LYS A 114 -10.69 -2.44 17.15
N PRO A 115 -10.68 -1.10 17.27
CA PRO A 115 -11.79 -0.18 16.98
C PRO A 115 -11.94 0.18 15.50
N ILE A 116 -10.85 0.13 14.73
CA ILE A 116 -10.84 0.43 13.28
C ILE A 116 -10.62 -0.88 12.48
N PRO A 117 -11.58 -1.33 11.64
CA PRO A 117 -11.58 -2.63 10.93
C PRO A 117 -10.39 -2.94 10.00
N ILE A 118 -9.55 -1.95 9.72
CA ILE A 118 -8.48 -1.98 8.71
C ILE A 118 -7.07 -1.80 9.30
N LEU A 119 -6.99 -1.56 10.61
CA LEU A 119 -5.74 -1.43 11.36
C LEU A 119 -5.46 -2.75 12.08
N GLY A 120 -4.29 -3.32 11.80
CA GLY A 120 -3.79 -4.54 12.45
C GLY A 120 -2.30 -4.40 12.66
N THR A 121 -1.80 -4.98 13.75
CA THR A 121 -0.38 -4.92 14.12
C THR A 121 0.48 -5.69 13.13
N LEU A 122 1.75 -5.30 13.04
CA LEU A 122 2.79 -5.95 12.26
C LEU A 122 3.86 -6.44 13.25
N GLU A 123 3.72 -7.67 13.72
CA GLU A 123 4.51 -8.20 14.85
C GLU A 123 4.87 -9.69 14.73
N VAL A 124 4.15 -10.46 13.90
CA VAL A 124 4.35 -11.92 13.79
C VAL A 124 5.07 -12.29 12.50
N GLY A 125 6.37 -12.52 12.63
CA GLY A 125 7.19 -13.05 11.53
C GLY A 125 6.68 -14.40 10.98
N PRO A 126 7.08 -14.80 9.76
CA PRO A 126 7.96 -14.06 8.86
C PRO A 126 7.31 -12.79 8.29
N PHE A 127 8.15 -11.80 7.99
CA PHE A 127 7.77 -10.56 7.37
C PHE A 127 8.01 -10.63 5.87
N TYR A 128 7.17 -9.93 5.11
CA TYR A 128 7.16 -9.92 3.66
C TYR A 128 7.16 -8.49 3.15
N ALA A 129 7.80 -8.27 2.00
CA ALA A 129 7.75 -7.01 1.29
C ALA A 129 7.50 -7.23 -0.21
N ILE A 130 6.67 -6.39 -0.81
CA ILE A 130 6.37 -6.42 -2.24
C ILE A 130 6.58 -5.02 -2.82
N GLN A 131 7.20 -4.94 -3.99
CA GLN A 131 7.32 -3.68 -4.71
C GLN A 131 5.96 -3.26 -5.27
N ILE A 132 5.55 -2.04 -4.93
CA ILE A 132 4.38 -1.38 -5.47
C ILE A 132 4.84 -0.30 -6.44
N TRP A 133 4.42 -0.45 -7.68
CA TRP A 133 4.60 0.53 -8.74
C TRP A 133 3.28 1.28 -8.94
N PRO A 134 3.31 2.59 -9.19
CA PRO A 134 2.11 3.33 -9.57
C PRO A 134 1.68 2.90 -10.98
N GLY A 135 0.64 2.07 -11.07
CA GLY A 135 0.00 1.71 -12.33
C GLY A 135 -1.11 2.69 -12.72
N ASP A 136 -1.48 2.66 -13.99
CA ASP A 136 -2.63 3.39 -14.53
C ASP A 136 -3.72 2.42 -15.05
N LEU A 137 -4.95 2.93 -15.16
CA LEU A 137 -6.09 2.23 -15.78
C LEU A 137 -6.48 2.91 -17.10
N GLY A 138 -5.49 3.44 -17.82
CA GLY A 138 -5.70 4.28 -19.00
C GLY A 138 -5.58 5.77 -18.68
N THR A 139 -5.52 6.57 -19.75
CA THR A 139 -5.35 8.02 -19.66
C THR A 139 -6.69 8.73 -19.77
N GLU A 140 -6.96 9.65 -18.84
CA GLU A 140 -8.13 10.55 -18.88
C GLU A 140 -7.95 11.76 -19.83
N GLY A 141 -6.82 11.82 -20.54
CA GLY A 141 -6.58 12.85 -21.56
C GLY A 141 -7.42 12.59 -22.81
N SER A 142 -8.28 13.55 -23.18
CA SER A 142 -9.10 13.48 -24.38
C SER A 142 -9.17 14.83 -25.11
N LEU A 143 -9.77 14.85 -26.30
CA LEU A 143 -10.10 16.10 -26.98
C LEU A 143 -11.13 16.86 -26.16
N PRO A 144 -11.00 18.19 -25.96
CA PRO A 144 -12.04 18.97 -25.28
C PRO A 144 -13.36 18.84 -26.04
N THR A 145 -14.41 18.45 -25.34
CA THR A 145 -15.76 18.33 -25.90
C THR A 145 -16.76 19.16 -25.11
N ASP A 146 -17.81 19.62 -25.79
CA ASP A 146 -19.00 20.15 -25.12
C ASP A 146 -19.92 19.02 -24.61
N GLU A 147 -21.04 19.40 -23.98
CA GLU A 147 -22.06 18.48 -23.45
C GLU A 147 -22.75 17.64 -24.53
N TYR A 148 -22.55 17.98 -25.81
CA TYR A 148 -23.07 17.27 -26.99
C TYR A 148 -22.00 16.44 -27.70
N THR A 149 -20.88 16.17 -27.02
CA THR A 149 -19.75 15.36 -27.52
C THR A 149 -19.06 15.91 -28.78
N ARG A 150 -19.22 17.21 -29.08
CA ARG A 150 -18.55 17.86 -30.22
C ARG A 150 -17.15 18.34 -29.82
N VAL A 151 -16.16 18.08 -30.66
CA VAL A 151 -14.77 18.51 -30.42
C VAL A 151 -14.65 20.03 -30.54
N LEU A 152 -14.10 20.67 -29.51
CA LEU A 152 -13.83 22.10 -29.47
C LEU A 152 -12.47 22.42 -30.10
N ARG A 153 -12.42 23.48 -30.91
CA ARG A 153 -11.13 24.04 -31.36
C ARG A 153 -10.58 24.94 -30.26
N LYS A 154 -9.25 25.08 -30.23
CA LYS A 154 -8.50 25.87 -29.23
C LYS A 154 -8.99 27.33 -29.03
N ASN A 155 -9.75 27.88 -29.98
CA ASN A 155 -10.23 29.27 -30.00
C ASN A 155 -11.74 29.40 -30.33
N SER A 156 -12.56 28.37 -30.13
CA SER A 156 -14.00 28.51 -30.31
C SER A 156 -14.59 29.30 -29.14
N LYS A 157 -15.12 30.50 -29.41
CA LYS A 157 -16.00 31.22 -28.48
C LYS A 157 -17.32 30.48 -28.32
#